data_AF-E6UGV4-F1
#
_entry.id   AF-E6UGV4-F1
#
_cell.length_a   1.000
_cell.length_b   1.000
_cell.length_c   1.000
_cell.angle_alpha   90.00
_cell.angle_beta   90.00
_cell.angle_gamma   90.00
#
_symmetry.space_group_name_H-M   'P 1'
#
loop_
_entity.id
_entity.type
_entity.pdbx_description
1 polymer ?
#
loop_
_entity_poly.entity_id
_entity_poly.type
_entity_poly.pdbx_seq_one_letter_code
_entity_poly.pdbx_strand_id
1 'polypeptide(L)'
;MKKVMRYVKLYALVMVMITAVLMTGCYADGRGTYFPDSAEMQKNLSGKGYDVSVEKTDNGEHLIGGRKDTFIEFYWLDSADDAKTLSDELASRHSDYKELRSITNSQEYGNIVFCSNGSAMDDAGIQIIEVKVDD
;
A
#
# COMPACT_ATOMS: atom_id res chain seq x y z
N MET A 1 -39.10 11.85 -41.63
CA MET A 1 -38.16 10.73 -41.36
C MET A 1 -36.74 11.16 -40.95
N LYS A 2 -36.16 12.26 -41.48
CA LYS A 2 -34.79 12.72 -41.10
C LYS A 2 -34.60 13.08 -39.61
N LYS A 3 -35.62 13.61 -38.93
CA LYS A 3 -35.56 13.97 -37.50
C LYS A 3 -35.39 12.75 -36.59
N VAL A 4 -36.20 11.70 -36.79
CA VAL A 4 -36.16 10.45 -36.00
C VAL A 4 -34.79 9.79 -36.07
N MET A 5 -34.17 9.77 -37.25
CA MET A 5 -32.83 9.18 -37.45
C MET A 5 -31.70 9.99 -36.80
N ARG A 6 -31.88 11.31 -36.61
CA ARG A 6 -30.94 12.14 -35.83
C ARG A 6 -31.02 11.84 -34.34
N TYR A 7 -32.23 11.63 -33.79
CA TYR A 7 -32.41 11.25 -32.39
C TYR A 7 -31.85 9.86 -32.07
N VAL A 8 -32.03 8.88 -32.98
CA VAL A 8 -31.45 7.53 -32.81
C VAL A 8 -29.92 7.56 -32.81
N LYS A 9 -29.28 8.36 -33.68
CA LYS A 9 -27.83 8.52 -33.71
C LYS A 9 -27.29 9.26 -32.47
N LEU A 10 -28.01 10.28 -31.99
CA LEU A 10 -27.66 11.00 -30.77
C LEU A 10 -27.79 10.08 -29.54
N TYR A 11 -28.85 9.26 -29.50
CA TYR A 11 -29.08 8.29 -28.43
C TYR A 11 -28.00 7.20 -28.39
N ALA A 12 -27.62 6.67 -29.55
CA ALA A 12 -26.52 5.71 -29.66
C ALA A 12 -25.19 6.29 -29.17
N LEU A 13 -24.91 7.56 -29.48
CA LEU A 13 -23.67 8.23 -29.07
C LEU A 13 -23.64 8.51 -27.56
N VAL A 14 -24.78 8.88 -26.97
CA VAL A 14 -24.93 9.02 -25.51
C VAL A 14 -24.76 7.67 -24.81
N MET A 15 -25.34 6.58 -25.35
CA MET A 15 -25.17 5.23 -24.77
C MET A 15 -23.72 4.75 -24.83
N VAL A 16 -22.98 5.05 -25.90
CA VAL A 16 -21.54 4.72 -26.02
C VAL A 16 -20.69 5.55 -25.06
N MET A 17 -21.02 6.83 -24.84
CA MET A 17 -20.34 7.63 -23.82
C MET A 17 -20.63 7.12 -22.41
N ILE A 18 -21.87 6.71 -22.11
CA ILE A 18 -22.23 6.14 -20.81
C ILE A 18 -21.48 4.82 -20.58
N THR A 19 -21.39 3.92 -21.57
CA THR A 19 -20.59 2.69 -21.42
C THR A 19 -19.09 2.94 -21.35
N ALA A 20 -18.56 3.96 -22.03
CA ALA A 20 -17.15 4.36 -21.89
C ALA A 20 -16.85 4.93 -20.49
N VAL A 21 -17.76 5.72 -19.91
CA VAL A 21 -17.62 6.26 -18.55
C VAL A 21 -17.75 5.14 -17.50
N LEU A 22 -18.60 4.13 -17.75
CA LEU A 22 -18.70 2.94 -16.90
C LEU A 22 -17.42 2.08 -16.93
N MET A 23 -16.62 2.11 -18.00
CA MET A 23 -15.31 1.44 -18.02
C MET A 23 -14.21 2.25 -17.34
N THR A 24 -14.35 3.57 -17.18
CA THR A 24 -13.39 4.40 -16.44
C THR A 24 -13.70 4.49 -14.94
N GLY A 25 -14.87 4.00 -14.50
CA GLY A 25 -15.34 4.07 -13.10
C GLY A 25 -14.98 2.87 -12.22
N CYS A 26 -14.26 1.87 -12.73
CA CYS A 26 -13.79 0.72 -11.95
C CYS A 26 -12.27 0.54 -12.09
N TYR A 27 -11.51 1.57 -11.71
CA TYR A 27 -10.13 1.41 -11.25
C TYR A 27 -10.03 1.78 -9.78
N ALA A 28 -10.99 1.32 -8.97
CA ALA A 28 -10.67 0.95 -7.61
C ALA A 28 -10.23 -0.51 -7.72
N ASP A 29 -8.93 -0.76 -7.83
CA ASP A 29 -8.40 -2.10 -7.65
C ASP A 29 -8.85 -2.55 -6.26
N GLY A 30 -9.94 -3.32 -6.19
CA GLY A 30 -10.52 -3.87 -4.98
C GLY A 30 -9.65 -4.97 -4.36
N ARG A 31 -8.33 -4.81 -4.43
CA ARG A 31 -7.40 -5.58 -3.63
C ARG A 31 -7.39 -4.88 -2.28
N GLY A 32 -7.67 -5.63 -1.22
CA GLY A 32 -7.63 -5.10 0.14
C GLY A 32 -6.25 -4.55 0.50
N THR A 33 -6.00 -4.41 1.80
CA THR A 33 -4.65 -4.15 2.27
C THR A 33 -3.68 -5.19 1.69
N TYR A 34 -2.51 -4.78 1.23
CA TYR A 34 -1.48 -5.67 0.67
C TYR A 34 -0.12 -5.29 1.22
N PHE A 35 0.55 -6.28 1.80
CA PHE A 35 1.94 -6.18 2.22
C PHE A 35 2.76 -7.22 1.44
N PRO A 36 3.66 -6.76 0.54
CA PRO A 36 4.59 -7.67 -0.13
C PRO A 36 5.45 -8.44 0.88
N ASP A 37 5.95 -9.60 0.48
CA ASP A 37 7.04 -10.25 1.22
C ASP A 37 8.37 -9.50 1.02
N SER A 38 9.40 -9.88 1.78
CA SER A 38 10.70 -9.21 1.73
C SER A 38 11.37 -9.30 0.37
N ALA A 39 11.20 -10.39 -0.37
CA ALA A 39 11.81 -10.56 -1.69
C ALA A 39 11.15 -9.65 -2.73
N GLU A 40 9.82 -9.57 -2.73
CA GLU A 40 9.08 -8.66 -3.59
C GLU A 40 9.39 -7.20 -3.24
N MET A 41 9.38 -6.85 -1.94
CA MET A 41 9.66 -5.49 -1.49
C MET A 41 11.10 -5.07 -1.83
N GLN A 42 12.07 -5.95 -1.61
CA GLN A 42 13.46 -5.70 -1.99
C GLN A 42 13.61 -5.47 -3.49
N LYS A 43 12.94 -6.29 -4.31
CA LYS A 43 12.94 -6.13 -5.78
C LYS A 43 12.31 -4.81 -6.20
N ASN A 44 11.16 -4.44 -5.64
CA ASN A 44 10.46 -3.21 -5.97
C ASN A 44 11.32 -1.98 -5.64
N LEU A 45 11.84 -1.91 -4.42
CA LEU A 45 12.69 -0.81 -3.95
C LEU A 45 14.02 -0.73 -4.72
N SER A 46 14.70 -1.86 -4.93
CA SER A 46 15.94 -1.89 -5.73
C SER A 46 15.70 -1.43 -7.17
N GLY A 47 14.57 -1.83 -7.77
CA GLY A 47 14.16 -1.38 -9.11
C GLY A 47 13.88 0.12 -9.20
N LYS A 48 13.64 0.78 -8.07
CA LYS A 48 13.46 2.23 -7.93
C LYS A 48 14.75 2.95 -7.50
N GLY A 49 15.86 2.22 -7.34
CA GLY A 49 17.16 2.79 -6.96
C GLY A 49 17.28 3.12 -5.48
N TYR A 50 16.55 2.42 -4.62
CA TYR A 50 16.84 2.41 -3.18
C TYR A 50 18.04 1.51 -2.91
N ASP A 51 18.83 1.88 -1.92
CA ASP A 51 19.72 0.95 -1.22
C ASP A 51 18.88 0.16 -0.23
N VAL A 52 18.94 -1.17 -0.28
CA VAL A 52 18.04 -2.05 0.46
C VAL A 52 18.83 -3.15 1.17
N SER A 53 18.65 -3.25 2.47
CA SER A 53 19.14 -4.36 3.31
C SER A 53 17.97 -5.18 3.80
N VAL A 54 18.14 -6.50 3.82
CA VAL A 54 17.20 -7.45 4.44
C VAL A 54 17.97 -8.28 5.44
N GLU A 55 17.52 -8.28 6.68
CA GLU A 55 18.14 -8.94 7.81
C GLU A 55 17.16 -9.90 8.47
N LYS A 56 17.64 -11.11 8.76
CA LYS A 56 16.90 -12.08 9.57
C LYS A 56 17.41 -12.03 10.99
N THR A 57 16.49 -11.90 11.93
CA THR A 57 16.74 -11.85 13.37
C THR A 57 16.05 -13.02 14.05
N ASP A 58 16.31 -13.22 15.33
CA ASP A 58 15.64 -14.26 16.12
C ASP A 58 14.12 -14.01 16.27
N ASN A 59 13.65 -12.78 16.04
CA ASN A 59 12.26 -12.35 16.25
C ASN A 59 11.50 -12.13 14.93
N GLY A 60 12.13 -12.45 13.79
CA GLY A 60 11.54 -12.28 12.47
C GLY A 60 12.51 -11.65 11.46
N GLU A 61 11.94 -11.04 10.42
CA GLU A 61 12.68 -10.46 9.30
C GLU A 61 12.48 -8.94 9.25
N HIS A 62 13.52 -8.22 8.86
CA HIS A 62 13.56 -6.77 8.81
C HIS A 62 14.12 -6.33 7.46
N LEU A 63 13.46 -5.36 6.83
CA LEU A 63 13.92 -4.67 5.63
C LEU A 63 14.12 -3.19 5.93
N ILE A 64 15.28 -2.67 5.54
CA ILE A 64 15.56 -1.23 5.54
C ILE A 64 15.82 -0.81 4.09
N GLY A 65 15.12 0.22 3.64
CA GLY A 65 15.30 0.81 2.32
C GLY A 65 15.52 2.32 2.42
N GLY A 66 16.51 2.85 1.69
CA GLY A 66 16.83 4.28 1.66
C GLY A 66 17.13 4.80 0.26
N ARG A 67 16.60 5.98 -0.08
CA ARG A 67 16.91 6.71 -1.32
C ARG A 67 16.78 8.22 -1.09
N LYS A 68 17.91 8.93 -1.13
CA LYS A 68 17.98 10.38 -0.84
C LYS A 68 17.35 10.66 0.54
N ASP A 69 16.29 11.46 0.58
CA ASP A 69 15.57 11.83 1.80
C ASP A 69 14.37 10.90 2.11
N THR A 70 14.22 9.79 1.36
CA THR A 70 13.12 8.83 1.51
C THR A 70 13.64 7.53 2.13
N PHE A 71 12.94 6.99 3.11
CA PHE A 71 13.25 5.72 3.77
C PHE A 71 11.99 4.89 4.06
N ILE A 72 12.22 3.60 4.25
CA ILE A 72 11.25 2.66 4.82
C ILE A 72 11.99 1.67 5.72
N GLU A 73 11.44 1.40 6.90
CA GLU A 73 11.81 0.25 7.73
C GLU A 73 10.56 -0.62 7.87
N PHE A 74 10.69 -1.91 7.57
CA PHE A 74 9.58 -2.85 7.55
C PHE A 74 9.96 -4.13 8.27
N TYR A 75 9.13 -4.54 9.21
CA TYR A 75 9.37 -5.66 10.11
C TYR A 75 8.25 -6.68 9.96
N TRP A 76 8.61 -7.93 9.64
CA TRP A 76 7.75 -9.12 9.72
C TRP A 76 8.14 -9.88 10.99
N LEU A 77 7.27 -9.89 11.99
CA LEU A 77 7.58 -10.37 13.34
C LEU A 77 6.81 -11.63 13.71
N ASP A 78 7.47 -12.52 14.44
CA ASP A 78 6.90 -13.80 14.84
C ASP A 78 5.85 -13.66 15.96
N SER A 79 5.94 -12.59 16.75
CA SER A 79 5.08 -12.34 17.91
C SER A 79 4.34 -10.99 17.85
N ALA A 80 3.09 -11.00 18.31
CA ALA A 80 2.31 -9.77 18.50
C ALA A 80 2.87 -8.88 19.61
N ASP A 81 3.47 -9.47 20.65
CA ASP A 81 4.08 -8.72 21.76
C ASP A 81 5.35 -8.00 21.30
N ASP A 82 6.14 -8.64 20.44
CA ASP A 82 7.32 -8.02 19.83
C ASP A 82 6.92 -6.87 18.90
N ALA A 83 5.87 -7.08 18.10
CA ALA A 83 5.31 -6.03 17.24
C ALA A 83 4.79 -4.83 18.03
N LYS A 84 4.08 -5.08 19.14
CA LYS A 84 3.63 -4.00 20.03
C LYS A 84 4.80 -3.26 20.65
N THR A 85 5.77 -3.98 21.21
CA THR A 85 6.94 -3.39 21.87
C THR A 85 7.75 -2.55 20.90
N LEU A 86 8.03 -3.07 19.70
CA LEU A 86 8.76 -2.34 18.67
C LEU A 86 8.00 -1.10 18.20
N SER A 87 6.69 -1.20 17.99
CA SER A 87 5.85 -0.07 17.62
C SER A 87 5.91 1.06 18.67
N ASP A 88 5.83 0.71 19.96
CA ASP A 88 5.91 1.68 21.06
C ASP A 88 7.32 2.30 21.15
N GLU A 89 8.38 1.51 20.95
CA GLU A 89 9.75 2.02 20.92
C GLU A 89 9.99 2.97 19.74
N LEU A 90 9.56 2.61 18.52
CA LEU A 90 9.69 3.45 17.33
C LEU A 90 8.92 4.77 17.50
N ALA A 91 7.69 4.71 18.05
CA ALA A 91 6.91 5.91 18.37
C ALA A 91 7.61 6.82 19.38
N SER A 92 8.33 6.24 20.36
CA SER A 92 9.04 7.01 21.39
C SER A 92 10.35 7.63 20.91
N ARG A 93 11.05 6.99 19.97
CA ARG A 93 12.37 7.41 19.48
C ARG A 93 12.28 8.44 18.35
N HIS A 94 11.23 8.38 17.53
CA HIS A 94 11.16 9.10 16.26
C HIS A 94 9.81 9.76 16.06
N SER A 95 9.69 11.01 16.51
CA SER A 95 8.51 11.85 16.30
C SER A 95 8.37 12.39 14.86
N ASP A 96 9.39 12.19 14.02
CA ASP A 96 9.50 12.69 12.66
C ASP A 96 9.00 11.71 11.59
N TYR A 97 8.58 10.50 11.99
CA TYR A 97 7.96 9.55 11.09
C TYR A 97 6.61 10.07 10.60
N LYS A 98 6.46 10.13 9.27
CA LYS A 98 5.19 10.53 8.64
C LYS A 98 4.17 9.41 8.73
N GLU A 99 4.62 8.18 8.58
CA GLU A 99 3.80 6.98 8.71
C GLU A 99 4.50 6.02 9.66
N LEU A 100 3.81 5.68 10.75
CA LEU A 100 4.12 4.55 11.62
C LEU A 100 2.84 3.73 11.74
N ARG A 101 2.89 2.46 11.35
CA ARG A 101 1.76 1.54 11.42
C ARG A 101 2.21 0.21 12.00
N SER A 102 1.30 -0.42 12.74
CA SER A 102 1.47 -1.77 13.24
C SER A 102 0.19 -2.57 13.10
N ILE A 103 0.35 -3.85 12.78
CA ILE A 103 -0.70 -4.86 12.67
C ILE A 103 -0.25 -6.04 13.51
N THR A 104 -1.11 -6.52 14.39
CA THR A 104 -0.83 -7.67 15.25
C THR A 104 -1.89 -8.75 15.07
N ASN A 105 -1.47 -10.02 15.14
CA ASN A 105 -2.33 -11.20 15.03
C ASN A 105 -3.22 -11.23 13.77
N SER A 106 -2.78 -10.66 12.65
CA SER A 106 -3.51 -10.81 11.39
C SER A 106 -3.38 -12.25 10.89
N GLN A 107 -4.50 -12.89 10.57
CA GLN A 107 -4.47 -14.21 9.94
C GLN A 107 -3.81 -14.17 8.55
N GLU A 108 -3.90 -13.04 7.86
CA GLU A 108 -3.41 -12.88 6.49
C GLU A 108 -1.98 -12.35 6.45
N TYR A 109 -1.62 -11.45 7.38
CA TYR A 109 -0.36 -10.70 7.34
C TYR A 109 0.55 -10.97 8.54
N GLY A 110 0.12 -11.77 9.53
CA GLY A 110 0.88 -12.02 10.75
C GLY A 110 1.02 -10.77 11.62
N ASN A 111 2.23 -10.53 12.12
CA ASN A 111 2.57 -9.33 12.88
C ASN A 111 3.54 -8.48 12.07
N ILE A 112 3.14 -7.24 11.80
CA ILE A 112 3.90 -6.31 10.98
C ILE A 112 4.03 -5.00 11.72
N VAL A 113 5.22 -4.40 11.63
CA VAL A 113 5.46 -3.01 12.00
C VAL A 113 6.19 -2.36 10.85
N PHE A 114 5.82 -1.15 10.47
CA PHE A 114 6.63 -0.39 9.54
C PHE A 114 6.57 1.10 9.80
N CYS A 115 7.65 1.78 9.47
CA CYS A 115 7.71 3.22 9.43
C CYS A 115 8.33 3.71 8.12
N SER A 116 7.92 4.89 7.67
CA SER A 116 8.44 5.48 6.44
C SER A 116 8.35 7.00 6.47
N ASN A 117 9.25 7.65 5.73
CA ASN A 117 9.08 9.03 5.31
C ASN A 117 8.94 9.12 3.78
N GLY A 118 7.98 9.94 3.32
CA GLY A 118 7.77 10.14 1.88
C GLY A 118 7.08 8.95 1.19
N SER A 119 7.33 8.79 -0.12
CA SER A 119 6.60 7.85 -0.99
C SER A 119 7.21 6.44 -1.04
N ALA A 120 8.07 6.06 -0.08
CA ALA A 120 8.72 4.74 -0.11
C ALA A 120 7.73 3.58 0.08
N MET A 121 6.60 3.80 0.75
CA MET A 121 5.53 2.80 0.86
C MET A 121 4.96 2.40 -0.51
N ASP A 122 4.67 3.40 -1.35
CA ASP A 122 4.16 3.18 -2.71
C ASP A 122 5.21 2.46 -3.58
N ASP A 123 6.47 2.89 -3.48
CA ASP A 123 7.59 2.28 -4.20
C ASP A 123 7.89 0.85 -3.72
N ALA A 124 7.62 0.54 -2.44
CA ALA A 124 7.71 -0.80 -1.87
C ALA A 124 6.58 -1.72 -2.37
N GLY A 125 5.47 -1.16 -2.85
CA GLY A 125 4.28 -1.89 -3.27
C GLY A 125 3.28 -2.15 -2.15
N ILE A 126 3.38 -1.43 -1.04
CA ILE A 126 2.42 -1.51 0.07
C ILE A 126 1.11 -0.83 -0.37
N GLN A 127 -0.02 -1.49 -0.11
CA GLN A 127 -1.36 -0.93 -0.35
C GLN A 127 -2.15 -0.98 0.95
N ILE A 128 -2.72 0.14 1.38
CA ILE A 128 -3.53 0.21 2.60
C ILE A 128 -4.86 0.84 2.25
N ILE A 129 -5.94 0.09 2.40
CA ILE A 129 -7.29 0.65 2.30
C ILE A 129 -7.75 0.98 3.71
N GLU A 130 -7.81 2.27 4.03
CA GLU A 130 -8.52 2.73 5.21
C GLU A 130 -10.02 2.63 4.96
N VAL A 131 -10.65 1.58 5.49
CA VAL A 131 -12.11 1.52 5.54
C VAL A 131 -12.55 2.51 6.62
N LYS A 132 -13.00 3.70 6.19
CA LYS A 132 -13.75 4.58 7.09
C LYS A 132 -15.05 3.88 7.43
N VAL A 133 -15.18 3.47 8.69
CA VAL A 133 -16.48 3.13 9.26
C VAL A 133 -17.09 4.47 9.66
N ASP A 134 -18.04 4.96 8.86
CA ASP A 134 -18.89 6.06 9.30
C ASP A 134 -19.80 5.49 10.42
N ASP A 135 -19.66 6.04 11.63
CA ASP A 135 -20.51 5.73 12.80
C ASP A 135 -21.99 6.11 12.59
#